data_AF-A0AAV5ECA9-F1
#
_entry.id   AF-A0AAV5ECA9-F1
#
_cell.length_a   1.000
_cell.length_b   1.000
_cell.length_c   1.000
_cell.angle_alpha   90.00
_cell.angle_beta   90.00
_cell.angle_gamma   90.00
#
_symmetry.space_group_name_H-M   'P 1'
#
loop_
_entity.id
_entity.type
_entity.pdbx_description
1 polymer ?
#
loop_
_entity_poly.entity_id
_entity_poly.type
_entity_poly.pdbx_seq_one_letter_code
_entity_poly.pdbx_strand_id
1 'polypeptide(L)'
;MCVVECRTTDAFIVGYADQTIPCFALDDKAIIDTIPGDMVINAMLVAIATQYHKKSQVIYHISAATENPLEGNTIVEWTYRYFSIYPHTTHRGTNQKRRVLMFNKYRHFLAYTFFVYRLPMEVYMHTPSTVSFI
;
A
#
# COMPACT_ATOMS: atom_id res chain seq x y z
N MET A 1 -4.81 4.04 19.86
CA MET A 1 -4.56 3.76 18.43
C MET A 1 -3.65 4.86 17.93
N CYS A 2 -2.33 4.62 17.88
CA CYS A 2 -1.39 5.60 17.33
C CYS A 2 -1.64 5.67 15.82
N VAL A 3 -2.13 6.80 15.35
CA VAL A 3 -2.19 7.07 13.92
C VAL A 3 -0.77 7.45 13.51
N VAL A 4 0.06 6.44 13.24
CA VAL A 4 1.29 6.65 12.47
C VAL A 4 0.83 7.02 11.06
N GLU A 5 1.33 8.13 10.54
CA GLU A 5 0.96 8.57 9.21
C GLU A 5 1.60 7.66 8.15
N CYS A 6 0.91 6.57 7.82
CA CYS A 6 1.34 5.64 6.79
C CYS A 6 0.97 6.20 5.41
N ARG A 7 1.94 6.24 4.49
CA ARG A 7 1.74 6.68 3.11
C ARG A 7 2.15 5.57 2.14
N THR A 8 1.56 5.58 0.94
CA THR A 8 1.91 4.68 -0.18
C THR A 8 2.09 3.20 0.24
N THR A 9 3.32 2.70 0.32
CA THR A 9 3.64 1.30 0.61
C THR A 9 3.32 0.93 2.05
N ASP A 10 3.59 1.81 3.02
CA ASP A 10 3.30 1.56 4.43
C ASP A 10 1.79 1.44 4.66
N ALA A 11 1.01 2.26 3.96
CA ALA A 11 -0.46 2.19 4.03
C ALA A 11 -0.98 0.86 3.48
N PHE A 12 -0.38 0.34 2.41
CA PHE A 12 -0.70 -0.99 1.88
C PHE A 12 -0.36 -2.08 2.90
N ILE A 13 0.84 -2.06 3.49
CA ILE A 13 1.29 -3.07 4.45
C ILE A 13 0.39 -3.07 5.70
N VAL A 14 0.08 -1.90 6.26
CA VAL A 14 -0.80 -1.78 7.43
C VAL A 14 -2.22 -2.21 7.11
N GLY A 15 -2.79 -1.75 6.00
CA GLY A 15 -4.14 -2.17 5.60
C GLY A 15 -4.24 -3.66 5.27
N TYR A 16 -3.16 -4.26 4.75
CA TYR A 16 -3.04 -5.70 4.58
C TYR A 16 -2.96 -6.43 5.93
N ALA A 17 -2.14 -5.93 6.86
CA ALA A 17 -1.98 -6.50 8.20
C ALA A 17 -3.33 -6.52 8.94
N ASP A 18 -4.11 -5.45 8.80
CA ASP A 18 -5.45 -5.34 9.38
C ASP A 18 -6.54 -6.04 8.56
N GLN A 19 -6.22 -6.51 7.35
CA GLN A 19 -7.15 -7.07 6.36
C GLN A 19 -8.33 -6.12 6.06
N THR A 20 -8.05 -4.82 6.06
CA THR A 20 -9.02 -3.76 5.70
C THR A 20 -9.03 -3.45 4.21
N ILE A 21 -8.00 -3.90 3.48
CA ILE A 21 -7.88 -3.77 2.03
C ILE A 21 -8.26 -5.12 1.38
N PRO A 22 -9.49 -5.27 0.83
CA PRO A 22 -9.94 -6.53 0.22
C PRO A 22 -9.38 -6.73 -1.20
N CYS A 23 -9.08 -5.63 -1.90
CA CYS A 23 -8.51 -5.66 -3.24
C CYS A 23 -7.62 -4.44 -3.50
N PHE A 24 -6.69 -4.55 -4.44
CA PHE A 24 -5.79 -3.46 -4.80
C PHE A 24 -5.54 -3.42 -6.32
N ALA A 25 -5.42 -2.21 -6.86
CA ALA A 25 -5.07 -1.99 -8.26
C ALA A 25 -3.57 -1.74 -8.37
N LEU A 26 -2.84 -2.76 -8.82
CA LEU A 26 -1.41 -2.70 -9.05
C LEU A 26 -1.14 -3.55 -10.29
N ASP A 27 -0.41 -2.98 -11.25
CA ASP A 27 0.16 -3.77 -12.34
C ASP A 27 1.29 -4.62 -11.75
N ASP A 28 1.20 -5.93 -11.93
CA ASP A 28 2.16 -6.89 -11.42
C ASP A 28 3.60 -6.55 -11.84
N LYS A 29 3.76 -5.93 -13.02
CA LYS A 29 5.05 -5.54 -13.60
C LYS A 29 5.44 -4.09 -13.32
N ALA A 30 4.61 -3.32 -12.62
CA ALA A 30 4.98 -1.97 -12.23
C ALA A 30 6.21 -2.03 -11.32
N ILE A 31 7.23 -1.24 -11.67
CA ILE A 31 8.42 -1.07 -10.84
C ILE A 31 8.08 -0.05 -9.75
N ILE A 32 8.18 -0.47 -8.50
CA ILE A 32 7.97 0.37 -7.32
C ILE A 32 9.34 0.78 -6.79
N ASP A 33 9.59 2.09 -6.75
CA ASP A 33 10.81 2.63 -6.18
C ASP A 33 10.73 2.67 -4.65
N THR A 34 11.15 1.59 -4.01
CA THR A 34 11.23 1.47 -2.55
C THR A 34 12.68 1.60 -2.12
N ILE A 35 12.99 2.68 -1.39
CA ILE A 35 14.35 2.97 -0.93
C ILE A 35 14.44 2.68 0.58
N PRO A 36 15.34 1.78 1.01
CA PRO A 36 15.60 1.54 2.42
C PRO A 36 16.00 2.82 3.17
N GLY A 37 15.58 2.95 4.43
CA GLY A 37 15.81 4.16 5.22
C GLY A 37 17.29 4.48 5.47
N ASP A 38 18.13 3.47 5.59
CA ASP A 38 19.58 3.60 5.72
C ASP A 38 20.23 4.20 4.46
N MET A 39 19.77 3.82 3.28
CA MET A 39 20.24 4.43 2.02
C MET A 39 19.85 5.90 1.93
N VAL A 40 18.65 6.26 2.38
CA VAL A 40 18.21 7.67 2.42
C VAL A 40 19.10 8.49 3.35
N ILE A 41 19.39 7.99 4.56
CA ILE A 41 20.25 8.66 5.53
C ILE A 41 21.68 8.82 4.97
N ASN A 42 22.24 7.75 4.39
CA ASN A 42 23.57 7.79 3.80
C ASN A 42 23.66 8.79 2.64
N ALA A 43 22.67 8.81 1.75
CA ALA A 43 22.60 9.76 0.65
C ALA A 43 22.47 11.21 1.14
N MET A 44 21.69 11.45 2.21
CA MET A 44 21.56 12.76 2.83
C MET A 44 22.90 13.25 3.42
N LEU A 45 23.64 12.39 4.12
CA LEU A 45 24.95 12.73 4.66
C LEU A 45 25.94 13.11 3.53
N VAL A 46 25.95 12.36 2.43
CA VAL A 46 26.76 12.66 1.25
C VAL A 46 26.34 13.99 0.60
N ALA A 47 25.04 14.25 0.46
CA ALA A 47 24.53 15.51 -0.10
C ALA A 47 24.94 16.72 0.76
N ILE A 48 24.88 16.61 2.09
CA ILE A 48 25.32 17.65 3.02
C ILE A 48 26.82 17.88 2.87
N ALA A 49 27.62 16.81 2.93
CA ALA A 49 29.08 16.90 2.85
C ALA A 49 29.55 17.51 1.51
N THR A 50 28.90 17.14 0.41
CA THR A 50 29.26 17.65 -0.93
C THR A 50 28.85 19.09 -1.16
N GLN A 51 27.85 19.61 -0.43
CA GLN A 51 27.28 20.94 -0.61
C GLN A 51 27.69 21.96 0.48
N TYR A 52 28.32 21.52 1.57
CA TYR A 52 28.62 22.33 2.76
C TYR A 52 29.27 23.71 2.50
N HIS A 53 30.05 23.87 1.42
CA HIS A 53 30.68 25.13 1.04
C HIS A 53 30.30 25.66 -0.36
N LYS A 54 29.28 25.08 -0.99
CA LYS A 54 28.84 25.49 -2.33
C LYS A 54 27.67 26.45 -2.24
N LYS A 55 27.75 27.58 -2.94
CA LYS A 55 26.67 28.57 -3.06
C LYS A 55 25.59 28.20 -4.10
N SER A 56 25.69 27.03 -4.70
CA SER A 56 24.71 26.55 -5.70
C SER A 56 23.52 25.88 -5.02
N GLN A 57 22.42 25.78 -5.74
CA GLN A 57 21.31 24.89 -5.37
C GLN A 57 21.40 23.66 -6.27
N VAL A 58 21.42 22.46 -5.67
CA VAL A 58 21.49 21.18 -6.39
C VAL A 58 20.35 20.30 -5.91
N ILE A 59 19.63 19.68 -6.84
CA ILE A 59 18.57 18.72 -6.55
C ILE A 59 19.14 17.33 -6.74
N TYR A 60 19.13 16.52 -5.68
CA TYR A 60 19.54 15.12 -5.72
C TYR A 60 18.29 14.24 -5.79
N HIS A 61 18.20 13.43 -6.84
CA HIS A 61 17.17 12.39 -6.94
C HIS A 61 17.77 11.07 -6.48
N ILE A 62 17.22 10.50 -5.42
CA ILE A 62 17.63 9.20 -4.89
C ILE A 62 16.58 8.20 -5.36
N SER A 63 17.01 7.13 -6.00
CA SER A 63 16.16 6.06 -6.51
C SER A 63 16.88 4.72 -6.33
N ALA A 64 16.16 3.69 -5.91
CA ALA A 64 16.66 2.32 -5.84
C ALA A 64 16.23 1.50 -7.06
N ALA A 65 15.19 1.92 -7.79
CA ALA A 65 14.59 1.18 -8.90
C ALA A 65 15.58 0.79 -10.02
N THR A 66 16.65 1.56 -10.25
CA THR A 66 17.68 1.25 -11.27
C THR A 66 18.54 0.06 -10.89
N GLU A 67 18.93 -0.05 -9.61
CA GLU A 67 19.82 -1.08 -9.10
C GLU A 67 19.04 -2.29 -8.57
N ASN A 68 17.85 -2.04 -8.02
CA ASN A 68 16.97 -3.03 -7.41
C ASN A 68 15.51 -2.77 -7.83
N PRO A 69 15.14 -3.09 -9.08
CA PRO A 69 13.78 -2.94 -9.55
C PRO A 69 12.86 -3.90 -8.78
N LEU A 70 11.99 -3.34 -7.94
CA LEU A 70 11.00 -4.10 -7.18
C LEU A 70 9.69 -4.11 -7.95
N GLU A 71 9.32 -5.28 -8.46
CA GLU A 71 8.02 -5.48 -9.11
C GLU A 71 6.87 -5.44 -8.09
N GLY A 72 5.74 -4.86 -8.48
CA GLY A 72 4.55 -4.78 -7.65
C GLY A 72 4.08 -6.11 -7.09
N ASN A 73 4.06 -7.17 -7.92
CA ASN A 73 3.69 -8.52 -7.47
C ASN A 73 4.65 -9.08 -6.40
N THR A 74 5.93 -8.72 -6.47
CA THR A 74 6.93 -9.15 -5.49
C THR A 74 6.63 -8.57 -4.10
N ILE A 75 6.25 -7.29 -4.03
CA ILE A 75 5.86 -6.64 -2.76
C ILE A 75 4.62 -7.31 -2.15
N VAL A 76 3.63 -7.66 -2.98
CA VAL A 76 2.42 -8.37 -2.54
C VAL A 76 2.76 -9.75 -1.99
N GLU A 77 3.57 -10.51 -2.71
CA GLU A 77 3.99 -11.86 -2.32
C GLU A 77 4.81 -11.84 -1.03
N TRP A 78 5.75 -10.91 -0.89
CA TRP A 78 6.54 -10.74 0.33
C TRP A 78 5.67 -10.36 1.52
N THR A 79 4.72 -9.45 1.32
CA THR A 79 3.77 -9.06 2.37
C THR A 79 2.92 -10.27 2.81
N TYR A 80 2.40 -11.05 1.86
CA TYR A 80 1.65 -12.28 2.15
C TYR A 80 2.49 -13.29 2.93
N ARG A 81 3.72 -13.57 2.48
CA ARG A 81 4.63 -14.53 3.14
C ARG A 81 5.00 -14.08 4.54
N TYR A 82 5.36 -12.81 4.71
CA TYR A 82 5.74 -12.25 6.00
C TYR A 82 4.63 -12.47 7.05
N PHE A 83 3.40 -12.07 6.74
CA PHE A 83 2.29 -12.24 7.69
C PHE A 83 1.72 -13.66 7.78
N SER A 84 2.08 -14.55 6.85
CA SER A 84 1.79 -15.98 6.97
C SER A 84 2.69 -16.65 8.02
N ILE A 85 3.93 -16.19 8.15
CA ILE A 85 4.90 -16.67 9.15
C ILE A 85 4.72 -15.93 10.48
N TYR A 86 4.44 -14.63 10.45
CA TYR A 86 4.28 -13.76 11.61
C TYR A 86 2.89 -13.12 11.61
N PRO A 87 1.84 -13.84 12.07
CA PRO A 87 0.47 -13.34 12.03
C PRO A 87 0.31 -12.06 12.86
N HIS A 88 -0.15 -10.99 12.22
CA HIS A 88 -0.51 -9.75 12.92
C HIS A 88 -1.81 -9.93 13.71
N THR A 89 -1.76 -9.71 15.02
CA THR A 89 -2.92 -9.77 15.91
C THR A 89 -3.62 -8.43 15.91
N THR A 90 -4.89 -8.41 15.47
CA THR A 90 -5.71 -7.21 15.48
C THR A 90 -6.71 -7.25 16.64
N HIS A 91 -7.49 -6.18 16.84
CA HIS A 91 -8.62 -6.18 17.77
C HIS A 91 -9.66 -7.29 17.48
N ARG A 92 -9.66 -7.86 16.27
CA ARG A 92 -10.54 -8.98 15.87
C ARG A 92 -9.90 -10.36 16.09
N GLY A 93 -8.75 -10.41 16.77
CA GLY A 93 -7.98 -11.63 17.01
C GLY A 93 -6.97 -11.95 15.90
N THR A 94 -6.22 -13.03 16.10
CA THR A 94 -5.22 -13.51 15.15
C THR A 94 -5.88 -14.47 14.18
N ASN A 95 -5.91 -14.10 12.90
CA ASN A 95 -6.42 -14.94 11.82
C ASN A 95 -5.36 -15.12 10.74
N GLN A 96 -5.38 -16.27 10.07
CA GLN A 96 -4.56 -16.50 8.88
C GLN A 96 -4.91 -15.41 7.84
N LYS A 97 -3.89 -14.67 7.38
CA LYS A 97 -4.10 -13.58 6.42
C LYS A 97 -4.47 -14.17 5.07
N ARG A 98 -5.48 -13.56 4.44
CA ARG A 98 -5.89 -13.93 3.08
C ARG A 98 -5.07 -13.11 2.09
N ARG A 99 -4.79 -13.70 0.92
CA ARG A 99 -4.22 -12.96 -0.20
C ARG A 99 -5.20 -11.85 -0.61
N VAL A 100 -4.67 -10.66 -0.86
CA VAL A 100 -5.43 -9.56 -1.44
C VAL A 100 -5.70 -9.84 -2.91
N LEU A 101 -6.91 -9.49 -3.37
CA LEU A 101 -7.26 -9.58 -4.78
C LEU A 101 -6.54 -8.47 -5.56
N MET A 102 -5.63 -8.86 -6.46
CA MET A 102 -4.87 -7.93 -7.30
C MET A 102 -5.51 -7.76 -8.67
N PHE A 103 -5.62 -6.52 -9.12
CA PHE A 103 -6.14 -6.16 -10.44
C PHE A 103 -5.07 -5.49 -11.30
N ASN A 104 -4.53 -6.25 -12.27
CA ASN A 104 -3.57 -5.75 -13.26
C ASN A 104 -4.13 -4.66 -14.17
N LYS A 105 -5.45 -4.59 -14.33
CA LYS A 105 -6.11 -3.63 -15.20
C LYS A 105 -7.06 -2.79 -14.37
N TYR A 106 -6.84 -1.48 -14.40
CA TYR A 106 -7.67 -0.51 -13.71
C TYR A 106 -9.17 -0.67 -14.01
N ARG A 107 -9.55 -1.04 -15.24
CA ARG A 107 -10.95 -1.30 -15.62
C ARG A 107 -11.60 -2.43 -14.82
N HIS A 108 -10.86 -3.50 -14.50
CA HIS A 108 -11.39 -4.62 -13.70
C HIS A 108 -11.55 -4.21 -12.24
N PHE A 109 -10.60 -3.44 -11.70
CA PHE A 109 -10.72 -2.84 -10.37
C PHE A 109 -11.94 -1.92 -10.27
N LEU A 110 -12.15 -1.05 -11.26
CA LEU A 110 -13.33 -0.18 -11.31
C LEU A 110 -14.63 -0.97 -11.40
N ALA A 111 -14.68 -2.00 -12.24
CA ALA A 111 -15.85 -2.86 -12.34
C ALA A 111 -16.13 -3.55 -10.99
N TYR A 112 -15.12 -4.14 -10.36
CA TYR A 112 -15.26 -4.77 -9.05
C TYR A 112 -15.75 -3.78 -7.99
N THR A 113 -15.14 -2.60 -7.90
CA THR A 113 -15.54 -1.59 -6.91
C THR A 113 -16.95 -1.06 -7.17
N PHE A 114 -17.34 -0.93 -8.43
CA PHE A 114 -18.69 -0.58 -8.83
C PHE A 114 -19.71 -1.63 -8.36
N PHE A 115 -19.48 -2.91 -8.66
CA PHE A 115 -20.42 -3.98 -8.30
C PHE A 115 -20.47 -4.30 -6.82
N VAL A 116 -19.34 -4.26 -6.11
CA VAL A 116 -19.24 -4.70 -4.71
C VAL A 116 -19.54 -3.59 -3.71
N TYR A 117 -19.18 -2.35 -4.02
CA TYR A 117 -19.34 -1.24 -3.08
C TYR A 117 -20.37 -0.22 -3.55
N ARG A 118 -20.24 0.29 -4.79
CA ARG A 118 -21.08 1.40 -5.25
C ARG A 118 -22.54 1.00 -5.45
N LEU A 119 -22.81 -0.06 -6.19
CA LEU A 119 -24.17 -0.51 -6.47
C LEU A 119 -24.96 -0.86 -5.19
N PRO A 120 -24.44 -1.66 -4.25
CA PRO A 120 -25.13 -1.93 -3.00
C PRO A 120 -25.41 -0.66 -2.17
N MET A 121 -24.48 0.30 -2.17
CA MET A 121 -24.71 1.58 -1.48
C MET A 121 -25.81 2.42 -2.13
N GLU A 122 -25.84 2.52 -3.46
CA GLU A 122 -26.91 3.23 -4.18
C GLU A 122 -28.28 2.58 -3.91
N VAL A 123 -28.35 1.23 -3.92
CA VAL A 123 -29.59 0.50 -3.57
C VAL A 123 -30.02 0.77 -2.13
N TYR A 124 -29.08 0.74 -1.18
CA TYR A 124 -29.37 0.99 0.25
C TYR A 124 -29.85 2.43 0.50
N MET A 125 -29.35 3.41 -0.26
CA MET A 125 -29.81 4.80 -0.16
C MET A 125 -31.19 5.04 -0.80
N HIS A 126 -31.55 4.25 -1.81
CA HIS A 126 -32.83 4.38 -2.52
C HIS A 126 -33.97 3.52 -1.97
N THR A 127 -33.72 2.66 -0.99
CA THR A 127 -34.80 2.02 -0.23
C THR A 127 -35.44 3.04 0.72
N PRO A 128 -36.75 3.37 0.60
CA PRO A 128 -37.42 4.16 1.62
C PRO A 128 -37.33 3.41 2.94
N SER A 129 -37.16 4.14 4.03
CA SER A 129 -37.05 3.66 5.41
C SER A 129 -38.28 2.85 5.84
N THR A 130 -38.40 1.61 5.38
CA THR A 130 -39.48 0.68 5.72
C THR A 130 -38.98 -0.75 5.92
N VAL A 131 -37.73 -0.89 6.36
CA VAL A 131 -37.29 -2.11 7.05
C VAL A 131 -36.78 -1.70 8.42
N SER A 132 -37.73 -1.42 9.31
CA SER A 132 -37.48 -1.46 10.75
C SER A 132 -37.16 -2.91 11.09
N PHE A 133 -35.92 -3.18 11.50
CA PHE A 133 -35.62 -4.38 12.26
C PHE A 133 -36.33 -4.25 13.60
N ILE A 134 -37.46 -4.95 13.74
CA ILE A 134 -37.99 -5.74 14.89
C ILE A 134 -39.33 -6.33 14.42
#